data_AF-A0A9D2IVX1-F1
#
_entry.id   AF-A0A9D2IVX1-F1
#
_cell.length_a   1.000
_cell.length_b   1.000
_cell.length_c   1.000
_cell.angle_alpha   90.00
_cell.angle_beta   90.00
_cell.angle_gamma   90.00
#
_symmetry.space_group_name_H-M   'P 1'
#
loop_
_entity.id
_entity.type
_entity.pdbx_description
1 polymer ?
#
loop_
_entity_poly.entity_id
_entity_poly.type
_entity_poly.pdbx_seq_one_letter_code
_entity_poly.pdbx_strand_id
1 'polypeptide(L)'
;MGLAASQAHLDLLTLRKSDLEFQVMQISDRRLQLTRDMESLAEEKARKLGNKVIHVINPAEDRDGEEQKLSLSIDNLNEQNRVLIETSTGKVITDKNLTEMDIENGLRNGKYRLAEGSDGKATQDETTDKEDKNKYVDWRTDTAVRDEYYTDDDELATAEYDAATAKIKAKDQEFDMQQKTAETQQKAVTNEIDGVKKNIEKTIEMSFKLFA
;
A
#
# COMPACT_ATOMS: atom_id res chain seq x y z
N MET A 1 15.15 4.33 63.07
CA MET A 1 15.55 3.38 62.01
C MET A 1 14.61 3.34 60.80
N GLY A 2 13.35 3.83 60.87
CA GLY A 2 12.40 3.66 59.77
C GLY A 2 12.54 4.60 58.56
N LEU A 3 13.03 5.83 58.74
CA LEU A 3 12.94 6.88 57.71
C LEU A 3 13.74 6.59 56.44
N ALA A 4 14.98 6.13 56.57
CA ALA A 4 15.82 5.77 55.42
C ALA A 4 15.28 4.56 54.64
N ALA A 5 14.71 3.57 55.35
CA ALA A 5 14.08 2.42 54.72
C ALA A 5 12.77 2.81 54.00
N SER A 6 11.96 3.69 54.59
CA SER A 6 10.76 4.22 53.95
C SER A 6 11.08 5.08 52.73
N GLN A 7 12.16 5.86 52.78
CA GLN A 7 12.64 6.65 51.63
C GLN A 7 13.13 5.74 50.51
N ALA A 8 13.93 4.71 50.82
CA ALA A 8 14.36 3.72 49.83
C ALA A 8 13.17 2.99 49.16
N HIS A 9 12.11 2.69 49.93
CA HIS A 9 10.89 2.12 49.37
C HIS A 9 10.15 3.08 48.45
N LEU A 10 10.04 4.36 48.84
CA LEU A 10 9.45 5.41 48.00
C LEU A 10 10.21 5.56 46.67
N ASP A 11 11.54 5.51 46.72
CA ASP A 11 12.39 5.60 45.53
C ASP A 11 12.14 4.40 44.59
N LEU A 12 12.06 3.18 45.12
CA LEU A 12 11.73 1.97 44.34
C LEU A 12 10.34 2.06 43.67
N LEU A 13 9.33 2.53 44.40
CA LEU A 13 7.99 2.71 43.83
C LEU A 13 7.96 3.79 42.75
N THR A 14 8.73 4.86 42.93
CA THR A 14 8.86 5.94 41.93
C THR A 14 9.55 5.44 40.67
N LEU A 15 10.62 4.64 40.79
CA LEU A 15 11.25 3.96 39.66
C LEU A 15 10.26 3.06 38.93
N ARG A 16 9.51 2.23 39.67
CA ARG A 16 8.49 1.36 39.09
C ARG A 16 7.38 2.14 38.35
N LYS A 17 6.96 3.31 38.86
CA LYS A 17 5.99 4.19 38.18
C LYS A 17 6.57 4.73 36.87
N SER A 18 7.83 5.16 36.88
CA SER A 18 8.54 5.63 35.69
C SER A 18 8.66 4.53 34.63
N ASP A 19 8.94 3.29 35.04
CA ASP A 19 9.02 2.15 34.11
C ASP A 19 7.66 1.86 33.45
N LEU A 20 6.57 1.93 34.22
CA LEU A 20 5.22 1.75 33.70
C LEU A 20 4.81 2.88 32.75
N GLU A 21 5.18 4.12 33.04
CA GLU A 21 4.96 5.27 32.14
C GLU A 21 5.69 5.11 30.82
N PHE A 22 6.96 4.66 30.89
CA PHE A 22 7.75 4.35 29.71
C PHE A 22 7.12 3.22 28.89
N GLN A 23 6.62 2.17 29.56
CA GLN A 23 5.92 1.07 28.89
C GLN A 23 4.65 1.55 28.16
N VAL A 24 3.83 2.40 28.79
CA VAL A 24 2.64 2.98 28.16
C VAL A 24 3.01 3.80 26.93
N MET A 25 4.07 4.62 27.02
CA MET A 25 4.58 5.40 25.89
C MET A 25 5.02 4.49 24.73
N GLN A 26 5.81 3.45 25.01
CA GLN A 26 6.24 2.49 23.99
C GLN A 26 5.06 1.79 23.31
N ILE A 27 4.01 1.43 24.07
CA ILE A 27 2.81 0.82 23.51
C ILE A 27 2.09 1.82 22.59
N SER A 28 1.95 3.08 23.00
CA SER A 28 1.35 4.13 22.18
C SER A 28 2.11 4.33 20.86
N ASP A 29 3.44 4.34 20.89
CA ASP A 29 4.26 4.43 19.69
C ASP A 29 4.06 3.24 18.75
N ARG A 30 3.99 2.02 19.30
CA ARG A 30 3.69 0.82 18.51
C ARG A 30 2.31 0.85 17.87
N ARG A 31 1.29 1.38 18.58
CA ARG A 31 -0.05 1.56 18.00
C ARG A 31 -0.04 2.59 16.87
N LEU A 32 0.72 3.68 17.00
CA LEU A 32 0.90 4.64 15.92
C LEU A 32 1.54 4.00 14.68
N GLN A 33 2.53 3.10 14.87
CA GLN A 33 3.13 2.34 13.78
C GLN A 33 2.10 1.43 13.09
N LEU A 34 1.28 0.69 13.84
CA LEU A 34 0.21 -0.14 13.26
C LEU A 34 -0.79 0.67 12.42
N THR A 35 -1.11 1.90 12.85
CA THR A 35 -1.96 2.80 12.07
C THR A 35 -1.32 3.21 10.75
N ARG A 36 -0.01 3.52 10.76
CA ARG A 36 0.74 3.81 9.52
C ARG A 36 0.79 2.60 8.59
N ASP A 37 0.98 1.41 9.14
CA ASP A 37 0.96 0.17 8.34
C ASP A 37 -0.40 -0.03 7.67
N MET A 38 -1.52 0.21 8.40
CA MET A 38 -2.87 0.17 7.81
C MET A 38 -3.06 1.18 6.68
N GLU A 39 -2.54 2.40 6.84
CA GLU A 39 -2.60 3.42 5.78
C GLU A 39 -1.85 2.96 4.53
N SER A 40 -0.63 2.44 4.69
CA SER A 40 0.17 1.95 3.57
C SER A 40 -0.49 0.78 2.82
N LEU A 41 -1.13 -0.16 3.55
CA LEU A 41 -1.87 -1.27 2.96
C LEU A 41 -3.10 -0.80 2.19
N ALA A 42 -3.80 0.22 2.70
CA ALA A 42 -4.94 0.81 2.01
C ALA A 42 -4.52 1.52 0.72
N GLU A 43 -3.39 2.24 0.73
CA GLU A 43 -2.82 2.82 -0.48
C GLU A 43 -2.43 1.76 -1.51
N GLU A 44 -1.76 0.68 -1.09
CA GLU A 44 -1.36 -0.40 -1.99
C GLU A 44 -2.58 -1.04 -2.65
N LYS A 45 -3.62 -1.34 -1.87
CA LYS A 45 -4.90 -1.83 -2.39
C LYS A 45 -5.51 -0.87 -3.40
N ALA A 46 -5.58 0.42 -3.08
CA ALA A 46 -6.12 1.43 -3.99
C ALA A 46 -5.31 1.56 -5.30
N ARG A 47 -3.99 1.35 -5.26
CA ARG A 47 -3.15 1.34 -6.46
C ARG A 47 -3.39 0.11 -7.33
N LYS A 48 -3.57 -1.07 -6.73
CA LYS A 48 -3.92 -2.30 -7.47
C LYS A 48 -5.30 -2.14 -8.11
N LEU A 49 -6.34 -1.77 -7.36
CA LEU A 49 -7.69 -1.52 -7.92
C LEU A 49 -7.79 -0.38 -8.93
N GLY A 50 -6.85 0.57 -8.86
CA GLY A 50 -6.84 1.74 -9.73
C GLY A 50 -5.95 1.59 -10.96
N ASN A 51 -5.23 0.48 -11.10
CA ASN A 51 -4.35 0.27 -12.24
C ASN A 51 -5.17 0.07 -13.52
N LYS A 52 -4.56 0.45 -14.64
CA LYS A 52 -5.12 0.23 -15.96
C LYS A 52 -4.06 -0.31 -16.86
N VAL A 53 -4.50 -1.15 -17.77
CA VAL A 53 -3.65 -1.85 -18.72
C VAL A 53 -4.31 -1.76 -20.08
N ILE A 54 -3.47 -1.66 -21.10
CA ILE A 54 -3.94 -1.65 -22.47
C ILE A 54 -3.95 -3.09 -22.98
N HIS A 55 -5.08 -3.55 -23.50
CA HIS A 55 -5.22 -4.88 -24.08
C HIS A 55 -5.67 -4.80 -25.54
N VAL A 56 -5.41 -5.88 -26.27
CA VAL A 56 -5.92 -6.07 -27.63
C VAL A 56 -7.17 -6.92 -27.54
N ILE A 57 -8.22 -6.52 -28.26
CA ILE A 57 -9.48 -7.24 -28.30
C ILE A 57 -9.54 -8.04 -29.59
N ASN A 58 -9.76 -9.34 -29.45
CA ASN A 58 -10.14 -10.18 -30.56
C ASN A 58 -11.67 -10.20 -30.69
N PRO A 59 -12.25 -9.75 -31.81
CA PRO A 59 -13.69 -9.79 -32.03
C PRO A 59 -14.22 -11.21 -32.26
N ALA A 60 -13.35 -12.22 -32.36
CA ALA A 60 -13.78 -13.61 -32.36
C ALA A 60 -14.30 -13.97 -30.96
N GLU A 61 -15.63 -14.08 -30.84
CA GLU A 61 -16.31 -14.46 -29.60
C GLU A 61 -15.80 -15.81 -29.10
N ASP A 62 -15.51 -15.89 -27.79
CA ASP A 62 -15.25 -17.17 -27.15
C ASP A 62 -16.53 -18.04 -27.10
N ARG A 63 -16.43 -19.29 -26.63
CA ARG A 63 -17.56 -20.22 -26.54
C ARG A 63 -18.76 -19.69 -25.74
N ASP A 64 -18.54 -18.69 -24.89
CA ASP A 64 -19.55 -18.05 -24.03
C ASP A 64 -20.04 -16.68 -24.55
N GLY A 65 -19.60 -16.24 -25.74
CA GLY A 65 -20.06 -14.97 -26.36
C GLY A 65 -19.36 -13.70 -25.87
N GLU A 66 -18.28 -13.84 -25.09
CA GLU A 66 -17.49 -12.72 -24.57
C GLU A 66 -16.31 -12.37 -25.51
N GLU A 67 -15.98 -11.08 -25.59
CA GLU A 67 -14.79 -10.57 -26.31
C GLU A 67 -13.52 -11.08 -25.61
N GLN A 68 -12.60 -11.71 -26.36
CA GLN A 68 -11.35 -12.20 -25.79
C GLN A 68 -10.34 -11.06 -25.61
N LYS A 69 -9.90 -10.85 -24.37
CA LYS A 69 -8.78 -9.93 -24.04
C LYS A 69 -7.46 -10.64 -24.27
N LEU A 70 -6.67 -10.13 -25.22
CA LEU A 70 -5.33 -10.60 -25.54
C LEU A 70 -4.30 -9.61 -24.98
N SER A 71 -3.12 -10.12 -24.65
CA SER A 71 -1.98 -9.29 -24.25
C SER A 71 -1.58 -8.31 -25.36
N LEU A 72 -1.05 -7.16 -24.97
CA LEU A 72 -0.55 -6.17 -25.91
C LEU A 72 0.81 -6.58 -26.46
N SER A 73 0.78 -7.39 -27.52
CA SER A 73 1.97 -7.80 -28.27
C SER A 73 1.89 -7.34 -29.73
N ILE A 74 3.05 -7.21 -30.38
CA ILE A 74 3.13 -6.86 -31.81
C ILE A 74 2.38 -7.90 -32.67
N ASP A 75 2.41 -9.18 -32.29
CA ASP A 75 1.69 -10.23 -33.02
C ASP A 75 0.17 -10.06 -32.90
N ASN A 76 -0.35 -9.86 -31.68
CA ASN A 76 -1.78 -9.65 -31.45
C ASN A 76 -2.29 -8.36 -32.13
N LEU A 77 -1.49 -7.29 -32.14
CA LEU A 77 -1.81 -6.06 -32.87
C LEU A 77 -1.90 -6.33 -34.38
N ASN A 78 -0.93 -7.04 -34.96
CA ASN A 78 -0.93 -7.36 -36.38
C ASN A 78 -2.13 -8.22 -36.77
N GLU A 79 -2.51 -9.19 -35.93
CA GLU A 79 -3.71 -10.02 -36.12
C GLU A 79 -4.99 -9.18 -36.18
N GLN A 80 -5.05 -8.10 -35.40
CA GLN A 80 -6.15 -7.13 -35.42
C GLN A 80 -5.95 -5.99 -36.43
N ASN A 81 -5.08 -6.17 -37.42
CA ASN A 81 -4.80 -5.17 -38.45
C ASN A 81 -4.33 -3.81 -37.85
N ARG A 82 -3.51 -3.87 -36.81
CA ARG A 82 -2.90 -2.71 -36.14
C ARG A 82 -1.38 -2.83 -36.18
N VAL A 83 -0.71 -1.70 -36.39
CA VAL A 83 0.75 -1.59 -36.28
C VAL A 83 1.12 -0.41 -35.40
N LEU A 84 2.26 -0.54 -34.71
CA LEU A 84 2.86 0.56 -33.99
C LEU A 84 3.85 1.29 -34.89
N ILE A 85 3.80 2.61 -34.87
CA ILE A 85 4.74 3.48 -35.56
C ILE A 85 5.47 4.31 -34.52
N GLU A 86 6.80 4.34 -34.57
CA GLU A 86 7.59 5.16 -33.68
C GLU A 86 7.52 6.63 -34.10
N THR A 87 7.22 7.53 -33.16
CA THR A 87 7.01 8.97 -33.44
C THR A 87 8.29 9.67 -33.89
N SER A 88 9.47 9.24 -33.43
CA SER A 88 10.76 9.86 -33.74
C SER A 88 11.27 9.52 -35.15
N THR A 89 11.05 8.29 -35.59
CA THR A 89 11.58 7.76 -36.86
C THR A 89 10.51 7.62 -37.94
N GLY A 90 9.23 7.61 -37.56
CA GLY A 90 8.12 7.33 -38.47
C GLY A 90 8.11 5.88 -38.97
N LYS A 91 8.94 5.00 -38.39
CA LYS A 91 9.07 3.60 -38.80
C LYS A 91 8.07 2.71 -38.08
N VAL A 92 7.59 1.69 -38.80
CA VAL A 92 6.77 0.62 -38.23
C VAL A 92 7.63 -0.26 -37.33
N ILE A 93 7.14 -0.54 -36.12
CA ILE A 93 7.81 -1.40 -35.15
C ILE A 93 7.38 -2.85 -35.43
N THR A 94 8.35 -3.67 -35.80
CA THR A 94 8.17 -5.10 -36.11
C THR A 94 8.84 -6.02 -35.08
N ASP A 95 9.51 -5.46 -34.08
CA ASP A 95 10.22 -6.23 -33.05
C ASP A 95 9.25 -6.92 -32.09
N LYS A 96 9.11 -8.23 -32.28
CA LYS A 96 8.22 -9.10 -31.51
C LYS A 96 8.64 -9.29 -30.06
N ASN A 97 9.86 -8.89 -29.69
CA ASN A 97 10.37 -9.04 -28.33
C ASN A 97 10.03 -7.84 -27.44
N LEU A 98 9.38 -6.79 -27.95
CA LEU A 98 8.89 -5.72 -27.10
C LEU A 98 7.90 -6.28 -26.08
N THR A 99 8.11 -5.93 -24.81
CA THR A 99 7.21 -6.32 -23.74
C THR A 99 5.92 -5.48 -23.81
N GLU A 100 4.83 -6.05 -23.30
CA GLU A 100 3.54 -5.35 -23.14
C GLU A 100 3.70 -4.02 -22.39
N MET A 101 4.54 -4.01 -21.36
CA MET A 101 4.86 -2.82 -20.58
C MET A 101 5.61 -1.74 -21.40
N ASP A 102 6.50 -2.13 -22.31
CA ASP A 102 7.21 -1.19 -23.19
C ASP A 102 6.27 -0.56 -24.21
N ILE A 103 5.35 -1.36 -24.76
CA ILE A 103 4.36 -0.90 -25.73
C ILE A 103 3.36 0.04 -25.05
N GLU A 104 2.84 -0.33 -23.89
CA GLU A 104 1.90 0.48 -23.12
C GLU A 104 2.52 1.82 -22.73
N ASN A 105 3.72 1.81 -22.14
CA ASN A 105 4.42 3.04 -21.80
C ASN A 105 4.73 3.88 -23.05
N GLY A 106 5.05 3.24 -24.16
CA GLY A 106 5.31 3.93 -25.41
C GLY A 106 4.07 4.60 -26.00
N LEU A 107 2.91 3.97 -25.93
CA LEU A 107 1.62 4.54 -26.36
C LEU A 107 1.16 5.68 -25.44
N ARG A 108 1.30 5.50 -24.12
CA ARG A 108 0.90 6.51 -23.12
C ARG A 108 1.79 7.76 -23.15
N ASN A 109 3.10 7.57 -23.31
CA ASN A 109 4.08 8.66 -23.38
C ASN A 109 4.25 9.25 -24.80
N GLY A 110 3.51 8.73 -25.79
CA GLY A 110 3.52 9.22 -27.17
C GLY A 110 4.78 8.88 -27.97
N LYS A 111 5.62 7.96 -27.46
CA LYS A 111 6.76 7.40 -28.21
C LYS A 111 6.25 6.56 -29.40
N TYR A 112 5.14 5.86 -29.21
CA TYR A 112 4.50 5.04 -30.23
C TYR A 112 3.12 5.59 -30.56
N ARG A 113 2.72 5.42 -31.82
CA ARG A 113 1.39 5.74 -32.33
C ARG A 113 0.79 4.52 -33.00
N LEU A 114 -0.52 4.34 -32.86
CA LEU A 114 -1.24 3.26 -33.51
C LEU A 114 -1.62 3.66 -34.94
N ALA A 115 -1.56 2.72 -35.86
CA ALA A 115 -2.08 2.88 -37.21
C ALA A 115 -2.81 1.63 -37.70
N GLU A 116 -3.82 1.84 -38.54
CA GLU A 116 -4.56 0.81 -39.26
C GLU A 116 -4.18 0.84 -40.74
N GLY A 117 -4.25 -0.29 -41.44
CA GLY A 117 -4.06 -0.30 -42.90
C GLY A 117 -5.18 0.43 -43.64
N SER A 118 -4.83 1.26 -44.63
CA SER A 118 -5.78 2.01 -45.47
C SER A 118 -6.74 1.10 -46.25
N ASP A 119 -6.29 -0.12 -46.59
CA ASP A 119 -7.05 -1.15 -47.33
C ASP A 119 -7.49 -2.33 -46.43
N GLY A 120 -7.50 -2.14 -45.10
CA GLY A 120 -7.81 -3.22 -44.16
C GLY A 120 -6.65 -4.21 -43.90
N LYS A 121 -5.43 -3.90 -44.39
CA LYS A 121 -4.19 -4.59 -44.05
C LYS A 121 -3.05 -3.60 -43.79
N ALA A 122 -2.59 -3.52 -42.56
CA ALA A 122 -1.50 -2.67 -42.13
C ALA A 122 -0.19 -3.21 -42.72
N THR A 123 0.59 -2.33 -43.34
CA THR A 123 1.89 -2.70 -43.91
C THR A 123 2.99 -2.59 -42.86
N GLN A 124 3.91 -3.56 -42.86
CA GLN A 124 5.13 -3.56 -42.05
C GLN A 124 6.34 -3.00 -42.82
N ASP A 125 6.11 -2.50 -44.04
CA ASP A 125 7.17 -2.01 -44.92
C ASP A 125 7.81 -0.73 -44.35
N GLU A 126 9.12 -0.77 -44.15
CA GLU A 126 9.91 0.35 -43.65
C GLU A 126 10.23 1.39 -44.74
N THR A 127 9.96 1.07 -46.01
CA THR A 127 10.37 1.91 -47.14
C THR A 127 9.37 3.02 -47.42
N THR A 128 9.87 4.25 -47.36
CA THR A 128 9.15 5.53 -47.49
C THR A 128 8.73 5.81 -48.92
N ASP A 129 8.05 4.89 -49.59
CA ASP A 129 7.40 5.15 -50.88
C ASP A 129 5.92 5.48 -50.68
N LYS A 130 5.64 6.75 -50.98
CA LYS A 130 4.48 7.55 -50.62
C LYS A 130 3.21 7.13 -51.36
N GLU A 131 2.48 6.21 -50.78
CA GLU A 131 1.03 6.32 -50.59
C GLU A 131 0.79 5.88 -49.14
N ASP A 132 0.09 6.69 -48.35
CA ASP A 132 -0.10 6.48 -46.90
C ASP A 132 -0.92 5.20 -46.63
N LYS A 133 -0.26 4.05 -46.77
CA LYS A 133 -0.85 2.70 -46.61
C LYS A 133 -1.30 2.42 -45.18
N ASN A 134 -0.79 3.20 -44.22
CA ASN A 134 -1.17 3.12 -42.82
C ASN A 134 -1.76 4.47 -42.39
N LYS A 135 -2.99 4.45 -41.91
CA LYS A 135 -3.70 5.61 -41.37
C LYS A 135 -3.59 5.61 -39.85
N TYR A 136 -3.18 6.73 -39.27
CA TYR A 136 -3.09 6.86 -37.81
C TYR A 136 -4.48 6.74 -37.16
N VAL A 137 -4.54 5.95 -36.10
CA VAL A 137 -5.71 5.80 -35.24
C VAL A 137 -5.34 6.24 -33.83
N ASP A 138 -6.27 6.90 -33.15
CA ASP A 138 -6.10 7.19 -31.73
C ASP A 138 -6.40 5.93 -30.92
N TRP A 139 -5.38 5.42 -30.23
CA TRP A 139 -5.47 4.22 -29.41
C TRP A 139 -6.49 4.35 -28.27
N ARG A 140 -6.86 5.58 -27.86
CA ARG A 140 -7.85 5.80 -26.79
C ARG A 140 -9.30 5.57 -27.22
N THR A 141 -9.55 5.64 -28.53
CA THR A 141 -10.90 5.50 -29.12
C THR A 141 -10.97 4.31 -30.07
N ASP A 142 -9.92 3.50 -30.13
CA ASP A 142 -9.85 2.36 -31.04
C ASP A 142 -10.76 1.23 -30.56
N THR A 143 -11.21 0.40 -31.51
CA THR A 143 -12.08 -0.74 -31.22
C THR A 143 -11.30 -2.00 -30.86
N ALA A 144 -10.08 -2.13 -31.37
CA ALA A 144 -9.22 -3.31 -31.22
C ALA A 144 -8.19 -3.14 -30.09
N VAL A 145 -7.88 -1.91 -29.68
CA VAL A 145 -6.99 -1.61 -28.54
C VAL A 145 -7.80 -0.81 -27.50
N ARG A 146 -7.97 -1.37 -26.30
CA ARG A 146 -8.74 -0.71 -25.22
C ARG A 146 -7.91 -0.55 -23.95
N ASP A 147 -8.18 0.54 -23.23
CA ASP A 147 -7.60 0.87 -21.92
C ASP A 147 -8.62 0.57 -20.83
N GLU A 148 -8.45 -0.56 -20.15
CA GLU A 148 -9.38 -1.07 -19.15
C GLU A 148 -8.70 -1.25 -17.79
N TYR A 149 -9.51 -1.29 -16.74
CA TYR A 149 -9.01 -1.61 -15.40
C TYR A 149 -8.49 -3.05 -15.40
N TYR A 150 -7.30 -3.26 -14.84
CA TYR A 150 -6.79 -4.60 -14.63
C TYR A 150 -7.49 -5.17 -13.40
N THR A 151 -8.36 -6.15 -13.58
CA THR A 151 -9.17 -6.72 -12.50
C THR A 151 -8.70 -8.09 -12.03
N ASP A 152 -7.72 -8.68 -12.71
CA ASP A 152 -7.27 -10.05 -12.42
C ASP A 152 -6.53 -10.14 -11.07
N ASP A 153 -5.91 -9.04 -10.60
CA ASP A 153 -5.24 -8.97 -9.30
C ASP A 153 -6.14 -8.45 -8.17
N ASP A 154 -7.33 -7.92 -8.48
CA ASP A 154 -8.23 -7.28 -7.51
C ASP A 154 -8.70 -8.22 -6.40
N GLU A 155 -9.03 -9.46 -6.76
CA GLU A 155 -9.48 -10.46 -5.79
C GLU A 155 -8.37 -10.81 -4.80
N LEU A 156 -7.16 -11.02 -5.29
CA LEU A 156 -5.99 -11.32 -4.47
C LEU A 156 -5.62 -10.11 -3.60
N ALA A 157 -5.59 -8.90 -4.17
CA ALA A 157 -5.29 -7.67 -3.46
C ALA A 157 -6.28 -7.40 -2.33
N THR A 158 -7.56 -7.67 -2.56
CA THR A 158 -8.62 -7.55 -1.55
C THR A 158 -8.44 -8.58 -0.44
N ALA A 159 -8.17 -9.84 -0.79
CA ALA A 159 -7.95 -10.89 0.20
C ALA A 159 -6.70 -10.65 1.07
N GLU A 160 -5.59 -10.23 0.46
CA GLU A 160 -4.36 -9.88 1.17
C GLU A 160 -4.57 -8.71 2.14
N TYR A 161 -5.23 -7.64 1.68
CA TYR A 161 -5.58 -6.50 2.52
C TYR A 161 -6.46 -6.90 3.70
N ASP A 162 -7.51 -7.70 3.48
CA ASP A 162 -8.42 -8.12 4.54
C ASP A 162 -7.69 -8.99 5.58
N ALA A 163 -6.83 -9.92 5.12
CA ALA A 163 -6.01 -10.76 5.98
C ALA A 163 -4.98 -9.95 6.79
N ALA A 164 -4.30 -8.99 6.15
CA ALA A 164 -3.33 -8.12 6.82
C ALA A 164 -4.01 -7.19 7.83
N THR A 165 -5.15 -6.59 7.45
CA THR A 165 -5.97 -5.74 8.32
C THR A 165 -6.49 -6.50 9.53
N ALA A 166 -6.92 -7.75 9.36
CA ALA A 166 -7.33 -8.60 10.47
C ALA A 166 -6.19 -8.85 11.47
N LYS A 167 -4.97 -9.13 10.98
CA LYS A 167 -3.78 -9.29 11.82
C LYS A 167 -3.42 -8.01 12.58
N ILE A 168 -3.49 -6.85 11.91
CA ILE A 168 -3.18 -5.57 12.55
C ILE A 168 -4.23 -5.24 13.61
N LYS A 169 -5.51 -5.42 13.32
CA LYS A 169 -6.59 -5.22 14.30
C LYS A 169 -6.43 -6.10 15.53
N ALA A 170 -6.04 -7.37 15.37
CA ALA A 170 -5.77 -8.26 16.49
C ALA A 170 -4.58 -7.75 17.35
N LYS A 171 -3.50 -7.29 16.72
CA LYS A 171 -2.36 -6.70 17.44
C LYS A 171 -2.71 -5.38 18.16
N ASP A 172 -3.50 -4.51 17.53
CA ASP A 172 -3.94 -3.26 18.16
C ASP A 172 -4.80 -3.54 19.40
N GLN A 173 -5.70 -4.53 19.32
CA GLN A 173 -6.48 -4.99 20.48
C GLN A 173 -5.59 -5.52 21.61
N GLU A 174 -4.54 -6.28 21.28
CA GLU A 174 -3.57 -6.77 22.26
C GLU A 174 -2.83 -5.60 22.95
N PHE A 175 -2.33 -4.65 22.18
CA PHE A 175 -1.67 -3.45 22.70
C PHE A 175 -2.61 -2.59 23.55
N ASP A 176 -3.88 -2.45 23.17
CA ASP A 176 -4.88 -1.74 23.97
C ASP A 176 -5.12 -2.41 25.33
N MET A 177 -5.17 -3.75 25.38
CA MET A 177 -5.27 -4.50 26.64
C MET A 177 -4.02 -4.33 27.51
N GLN A 178 -2.83 -4.37 26.90
CA GLN A 178 -1.55 -4.17 27.61
C GLN A 178 -1.46 -2.75 28.18
N GLN A 179 -1.87 -1.74 27.41
CA GLN A 179 -1.91 -0.35 27.84
C GLN A 179 -2.85 -0.18 29.05
N LYS A 180 -4.09 -0.67 28.98
CA LYS A 180 -5.04 -0.63 30.09
C LYS A 180 -4.52 -1.31 31.35
N THR A 181 -3.82 -2.43 31.18
CA THR A 181 -3.19 -3.15 32.30
C THR A 181 -2.08 -2.31 32.93
N ALA A 182 -1.19 -1.74 32.13
CA ALA A 182 -0.09 -0.89 32.60
C ALA A 182 -0.62 0.37 33.30
N GLU A 183 -1.65 1.03 32.76
CA GLU A 183 -2.31 2.18 33.39
C GLU A 183 -2.97 1.82 34.73
N THR A 184 -3.57 0.63 34.83
CA THR A 184 -4.15 0.14 36.09
C THR A 184 -3.06 -0.09 37.14
N GLN A 185 -1.92 -0.68 36.74
CA GLN A 185 -0.78 -0.86 37.62
C GLN A 185 -0.17 0.48 38.05
N GLN A 186 -0.05 1.44 37.14
CA GLN A 186 0.47 2.77 37.43
C GLN A 186 -0.40 3.49 38.47
N LYS A 187 -1.74 3.39 38.35
CA LYS A 187 -2.68 3.91 39.36
C LYS A 187 -2.49 3.24 40.71
N ALA A 188 -2.33 1.91 40.73
CA ALA A 188 -2.08 1.17 41.97
C ALA A 188 -0.76 1.60 42.66
N VAL A 189 0.33 1.70 41.90
CA VAL A 189 1.64 2.17 42.40
C VAL A 189 1.56 3.63 42.87
N THR A 190 0.81 4.49 42.18
CA THR A 190 0.59 5.87 42.61
C THR A 190 -0.11 5.94 43.97
N ASN A 191 -1.17 5.15 44.17
CA ASN A 191 -1.85 5.06 45.46
C ASN A 191 -0.90 4.54 46.56
N GLU A 192 0.00 3.61 46.23
CA GLU A 192 1.02 3.09 47.15
C GLU A 192 2.04 4.18 47.53
N ILE A 193 2.53 4.94 46.55
CA ILE A 193 3.43 6.10 46.76
C ILE A 193 2.80 7.11 47.72
N ASP A 194 1.53 7.47 47.51
CA ASP A 194 0.83 8.44 48.36
C ASP A 194 0.65 7.90 49.80
N GLY A 195 0.38 6.60 49.94
CA GLY A 195 0.35 5.93 51.23
C GLY A 195 1.70 5.95 51.96
N VAL A 196 2.79 5.65 51.25
CA VAL A 196 4.16 5.66 51.81
C VAL A 196 4.57 7.09 52.20
N LYS A 197 4.32 8.09 51.35
CA LYS A 197 4.59 9.50 51.66
C LYS A 197 3.89 9.95 52.95
N LYS A 198 2.60 9.63 53.09
CA LYS A 198 1.82 9.93 54.30
C LYS A 198 2.41 9.27 55.56
N ASN A 199 2.93 8.04 55.43
CA ASN A 199 3.57 7.36 56.55
C ASN A 199 4.92 7.97 56.92
N ILE A 200 5.70 8.43 55.93
CA ILE A 200 6.94 9.18 56.14
C ILE A 200 6.64 10.48 56.88
N GLU A 201 5.66 11.26 56.42
CA GLU A 201 5.22 12.52 57.07
C GLU A 201 4.84 12.30 58.53
N LYS A 202 3.99 11.31 58.83
CA LYS A 202 3.63 10.97 60.22
C LYS A 202 4.83 10.59 61.08
N THR A 203 5.79 9.86 60.51
CA THR A 203 7.00 9.43 61.24
C THR A 203 7.91 10.62 61.55
N ILE A 204 8.01 11.55 60.60
CA ILE A 204 8.71 12.83 60.79
C ILE A 204 8.03 13.64 61.90
N GLU A 205 6.71 13.82 61.85
CA GLU A 205 5.95 14.55 62.88
C GLU A 205 6.12 13.95 64.28
N MET A 206 6.01 12.62 64.41
CA MET A 206 6.22 11.94 65.69
C MET A 206 7.64 12.13 66.21
N SER A 207 8.63 12.08 65.31
CA SER A 207 10.03 12.32 65.69
C SER A 207 10.21 13.74 66.21
N PHE A 208 9.69 14.76 65.51
CA PHE A 208 9.76 16.14 65.97
C PHE A 208 9.05 16.38 67.31
N LYS A 209 7.88 15.76 67.54
CA LYS A 209 7.16 15.84 68.83
C LYS A 209 7.93 15.19 69.99
N LEU A 210 8.79 14.22 69.71
CA LEU A 210 9.60 13.55 70.74
C LEU A 210 10.82 14.38 71.16
N PHE A 211 11.19 15.39 70.36
CA PHE A 211 12.35 16.26 70.59
C PHE A 211 11.98 17.70 71.00
N ALA A 212 10.69 18.02 71.12
CA ALA A 212 10.15 19.31 71.58
C ALA A 212 9.50 19.16 72.96
#